data_AF-A0A4Q1D113-F1
#
_entry.id   AF-A0A4Q1D113-F1
#
_cell.length_a   1.000
_cell.length_b   1.000
_cell.length_c   1.000
_cell.angle_alpha   90.00
_cell.angle_beta   90.00
_cell.angle_gamma   90.00
#
_symmetry.space_group_name_H-M   'P 1'
#
loop_
_entity.id
_entity.type
_entity.pdbx_description
1 polymer ?
#
loop_
_entity_poly.entity_id
_entity_poly.type
_entity_poly.pdbx_seq_one_letter_code
_entity_poly.pdbx_strand_id
1 'polypeptide(L)' 'MQEPNTRNIAPVVRRVKMKEAADGLNDLTYWLSQPVRKRAEAVTFLISQMLTKGQRMNKSALNRISPAQ' A
#
# COMPACT_ATOMS: atom_id res chain seq x y z
N MET A 1 -11.07 -49.61 11.19
CA MET A 1 -11.57 -48.25 11.46
C MET A 1 -10.37 -47.32 11.37
N GLN A 2 -10.38 -46.35 10.45
CA GLN A 2 -9.30 -45.37 10.31
C GLN A 2 -9.67 -44.12 11.10
N GLU A 3 -8.79 -43.75 12.04
CA GLU A 3 -8.92 -42.55 12.88
C GLU A 3 -8.98 -41.29 11.99
N PRO A 4 -9.87 -40.32 12.28
CA PRO A 4 -9.93 -39.08 11.53
C PRO A 4 -8.64 -38.27 11.76
N ASN A 5 -7.87 -38.04 10.69
CA ASN A 5 -6.68 -37.19 10.71
C ASN A 5 -7.09 -35.73 10.91
N THR A 6 -7.16 -35.30 12.17
CA THR A 6 -7.44 -33.91 12.56
C THR A 6 -6.25 -33.03 12.21
N ARG A 7 -6.38 -32.25 11.13
CA ARG A 7 -5.38 -31.24 10.77
C ARG A 7 -5.34 -30.17 11.86
N ASN A 8 -4.22 -30.12 12.58
CA ASN A 8 -3.98 -29.15 13.65
C ASN A 8 -3.64 -27.79 13.03
N ILE A 9 -4.65 -26.99 12.71
CA ILE A 9 -4.47 -25.64 12.18
C ILE A 9 -4.40 -24.67 13.37
N ALA A 10 -3.20 -24.18 13.67
CA ALA A 10 -2.99 -23.13 14.66
C ALA A 10 -2.59 -21.81 13.98
N PRO A 11 -3.12 -20.65 14.41
CA PRO A 11 -2.73 -19.37 13.85
C PRO A 11 -1.26 -19.06 14.21
N VAL A 12 -0.44 -18.81 13.18
CA VAL A 12 0.96 -18.40 13.38
C VAL A 12 0.99 -16.87 13.52
N VAL A 13 1.17 -16.39 14.75
CA VAL A 13 1.35 -14.96 15.02
C VAL A 13 2.83 -14.60 14.89
N ARG A 14 3.20 -13.88 13.83
CA ARG A 14 4.56 -13.36 13.63
C ARG A 14 4.72 -12.03 14.36
N ARG A 15 5.62 -11.95 15.35
CA ARG A 15 5.98 -10.70 16.05
C ARG A 15 7.40 -10.31 15.66
N VAL A 16 7.52 -9.28 14.83
CA VAL A 16 8.80 -8.74 14.35
C VAL A 16 8.77 -7.22 14.42
N LYS A 17 9.95 -6.59 14.48
CA LYS A 17 10.00 -5.12 14.36
C LYS A 17 9.46 -4.74 12.99
N MET A 18 8.67 -3.66 12.91
CA MET A 18 8.00 -3.24 11.67
C MET A 18 8.97 -3.13 10.48
N LYS A 19 10.17 -2.58 10.72
CA LYS A 19 11.24 -2.45 9.70
C LYS A 19 11.84 -3.78 9.21
N GLU A 20 11.69 -4.85 9.99
CA GLU A 20 12.22 -6.20 9.71
C GLU A 20 11.10 -7.13 9.20
N ALA A 21 9.87 -6.63 9.09
CA ALA A 21 8.73 -7.43 8.66
C ALA A 21 8.83 -7.84 7.19
N ALA A 22 9.51 -7.04 6.36
CA ALA A 22 9.66 -7.27 4.91
C ALA A 22 8.33 -7.55 4.20
N ASP A 23 7.25 -6.94 4.69
CA ASP A 23 5.87 -7.17 4.26
C ASP A 23 5.49 -6.37 3.01
N GLY A 24 6.46 -6.01 2.16
CA GLY A 24 6.23 -5.15 0.99
C GLY A 24 5.16 -5.69 0.03
N LEU A 25 5.05 -7.02 -0.10
CA LEU A 25 3.98 -7.64 -0.90
C LEU A 25 2.60 -7.47 -0.26
N ASN A 26 2.51 -7.62 1.06
CA ASN A 26 1.27 -7.44 1.83
C ASN A 26 0.85 -5.96 1.83
N ASP A 27 1.80 -5.05 2.00
CA ASP A 27 1.58 -3.61 1.92
C ASP A 27 1.09 -3.20 0.54
N LEU A 28 1.73 -3.71 -0.53
CA LEU A 28 1.30 -3.45 -1.91
C LEU A 28 -0.14 -3.96 -2.12
N THR A 29 -0.43 -5.19 -1.69
CA THR A 29 -1.77 -5.78 -1.80
C THR A 29 -2.80 -4.95 -1.03
N TYR A 30 -2.48 -4.54 0.19
CA TYR A 30 -3.31 -3.65 0.99
C TYR A 30 -3.58 -2.35 0.25
N TRP A 31 -2.55 -1.65 -0.23
CA TRP A 31 -2.72 -0.38 -0.92
C TRP A 31 -3.55 -0.51 -2.18
N LEU A 32 -3.33 -1.55 -2.99
CA LEU A 32 -4.13 -1.81 -4.19
C LEU A 32 -5.60 -2.07 -3.89
N SER A 33 -5.92 -2.66 -2.73
CA SER A 33 -7.32 -2.83 -2.28
C SER A 33 -8.00 -1.54 -1.83
N GLN A 34 -7.26 -0.47 -1.54
CA GLN A 34 -7.84 0.79 -1.05
C GLN A 34 -8.48 1.60 -2.20
N PRO A 35 -9.48 2.46 -1.90
CA PRO A 35 -10.07 3.37 -2.88
C PRO A 35 -9.03 4.29 -3.55
N VAL A 36 -9.26 4.61 -4.84
CA VAL A 36 -8.35 5.43 -5.65
C VAL A 36 -7.97 6.74 -4.94
N ARG A 37 -8.94 7.42 -4.33
CA ARG A 37 -8.71 8.67 -3.58
C ARG A 37 -7.69 8.50 -2.47
N LYS A 38 -7.83 7.45 -1.64
CA LYS A 38 -6.93 7.18 -0.52
C LYS A 38 -5.52 6.83 -1.00
N ARG A 39 -5.41 6.07 -2.10
CA ARG A 39 -4.11 5.78 -2.73
C ARG A 39 -3.43 7.06 -3.25
N ALA A 40 -4.19 7.92 -3.92
CA ALA A 40 -3.67 9.18 -4.43
C ALA A 40 -3.21 10.11 -3.30
N GLU A 41 -3.96 10.21 -2.21
CA GLU A 41 -3.57 10.95 -1.00
C GLU A 41 -2.27 10.40 -0.40
N ALA A 42 -2.15 9.07 -0.24
CA ALA A 42 -0.94 8.42 0.27
C ALA A 42 0.29 8.67 -0.61
N VAL A 43 0.17 8.49 -1.93
CA VAL A 43 1.27 8.77 -2.88
C VAL A 43 1.66 10.24 -2.86
N THR A 44 0.67 11.15 -2.81
CA THR A 44 0.92 12.60 -2.71
C THR A 44 1.70 12.93 -1.45
N PHE A 45 1.32 12.33 -0.31
CA PHE A 45 2.04 12.50 0.95
C PHE A 45 3.48 12.00 0.85
N LEU A 46 3.71 10.80 0.31
CA LEU A 46 5.07 10.26 0.13
C LEU A 46 5.94 11.17 -0.73
N ILE A 47 5.42 11.63 -1.87
CA ILE A 47 6.14 12.56 -2.73
C ILE A 47 6.46 13.85 -1.98
N SER A 48 5.53 14.38 -1.18
CA SER A 48 5.76 15.61 -0.41
C SER A 48 6.92 15.50 0.58
N GLN A 49 7.15 14.32 1.16
CA GLN A 49 8.27 14.07 2.07
C GLN A 49 9.62 13.98 1.34
N MET A 50 9.60 13.71 0.03
CA MET A 50 10.80 13.63 -0.81
C MET A 50 11.18 14.97 -1.44
N LEU A 51 10.34 16.00 -1.31
CA LEU A 51 10.62 17.33 -1.85
C LEU A 51 11.65 18.06 -1.00
N THR A 52 12.62 18.69 -1.66
CA THR A 52 13.55 19.61 -1.00
C THR A 52 12.84 20.91 -0.61
N LYS A 53 13.40 21.65 0.35
CA LYS A 53 12.82 22.90 0.83
C LYS A 53 12.66 23.89 -0.33
N GLY A 54 11.42 24.35 -0.57
CA GLY A 54 11.09 25.28 -1.66
C GLY A 54 10.80 24.61 -3.00
N GLN A 55 11.02 23.30 -3.14
CA GLN A 55 10.68 22.55 -4.33
C GLN A 55 9.17 22.32 -4.40
N ARG A 56 8.57 22.65 -5.56
CA ARG A 56 7.16 22.37 -5.83
C ARG A 56 7.01 20.98 -6.43
N MET A 57 5.92 20.30 -6.09
CA MET A 57 5.56 19.03 -6.70
C MET A 57 5.32 19.20 -8.21
N ASN A 58 5.95 18.36 -9.03
CA ASN A 58 5.68 18.32 -10.46
C ASN A 58 4.31 17.67 -10.71
N LYS A 59 3.42 18.41 -11.38
CA LYS A 59 2.04 18.00 -11.68
C LYS A 59 1.79 17.79 -13.17
N SER A 60 2.82 17.63 -13.99
CA SER A 60 2.70 17.49 -15.46
C SER A 60 1.82 16.32 -15.90
N ALA A 61 1.72 15.26 -15.09
CA ALA A 61 0.84 14.13 -15.34
C ALA A 61 -0.66 14.44 -15.11
N LEU A 62 -0.98 15.55 -14.43
CA LEU A 62 -2.34 16.06 -14.25
C LEU A 62 -2.69 16.99 -15.43
N ASN A 63 -2.54 16.52 -16.66
CA ASN A 63 -3.13 17.21 -17.79
C ASN A 63 -4.66 17.19 -17.59
N ARG A 64 -5.26 18.39 -17.54
CA ARG A 64 -6.71 18.53 -17.40
C ARG A 64 -7.35 17.74 -18.53
N ILE A 65 -8.22 16.80 -18.20
CA ILE A 65 -9.20 16.31 -19.16
C ILE A 65 -10.08 17.53 -19.44
N SER A 66 -9.79 18.25 -20.51
CA SER A 66 -10.71 19.24 -21.04
C SER A 66 -12.03 18.53 -21.30
N PRO A 67 -13.18 19.00 -20.80
CA PRO A 67 -14.45 18.51 -21.32
C PRO A 67 -14.43 18.81 -22.82
N ALA A 68 -14.66 17.78 -23.63
CA ALA A 68 -14.85 17.96 -25.07
C ALA A 68 -15.94 19.02 -25.27
N GLN A 69 -15.61 20.06 -26.05
CA GLN A 69 -16.56 21.08 -26.51
C GLN A 69 -17.55 20.45 -27.48
#